data_AF-A0A7K3AIB8-F1
#
_entry.id   AF-A0A7K3AIB8-F1
#
_cell.length_a   1.000
_cell.length_b   1.000
_cell.length_c   1.000
_cell.angle_alpha   90.00
_cell.angle_beta   90.00
_cell.angle_gamma   90.00
#
_symmetry.space_group_name_H-M   'P 1'
#
loop_
_entity.id
_entity.type
_entity.pdbx_description
1 polymer ?
#
loop_
_entity_poly.entity_id
_entity_poly.type
_entity_poly.pdbx_seq_one_letter_code
_entity_poly.pdbx_strand_id
1 'polypeptide(L)'
;MSRDRASEQLEVLLARAHKQLGIAVYDGLMSSGGPPELRDPDQTLGRLLAAAHRQAGDAVVGRLARTGRRAPRERAVADRERPSEGLLMRRPAFVRLKYREQALNCARRYWPLDAVRVIRDAVDTVQQLIADLEEEILPDTARDQLLRVSSGMGRVLALPQPDHVPQPALGGFDYMEEVEDFLATCTLRLVAETRRSKQLLDNELLLHFRWPEMSWLGALEVSQDLADDLDLAYREALALSTAVTAVEEASTDFRGADLQSVELNGVDLEGIRWDTTTNWPPEWKERIWRTSLAASTGHGELVVGAEPRDSTVPVDI
;
A
#
# COMPACT_ATOMS: atom_id res chain seq x y z
N MET A 1 36.45 0.96 -13.90
CA MET A 1 36.90 1.48 -15.21
C MET A 1 35.97 1.14 -16.38
N SER A 2 35.25 0.01 -16.39
CA SER A 2 34.30 -0.31 -17.49
C SER A 2 32.97 0.48 -17.43
N ARG A 3 32.51 0.84 -16.23
CA ARG A 3 31.21 1.49 -15.98
C ARG A 3 31.15 2.96 -16.43
N ASP A 4 32.23 3.72 -16.24
CA ASP A 4 32.34 5.11 -16.74
C ASP A 4 32.29 5.18 -18.26
N ARG A 5 32.96 4.23 -18.92
CA ARG A 5 33.04 4.19 -20.38
C ARG A 5 31.68 3.88 -21.03
N ALA A 6 30.87 3.06 -20.37
CA ALA A 6 29.50 2.76 -20.81
C ALA A 6 28.57 3.97 -20.60
N SER A 7 28.75 4.73 -19.50
CA SER A 7 28.00 5.96 -19.22
C SER A 7 28.34 7.07 -20.22
N GLU A 8 29.62 7.27 -20.53
CA GLU A 8 30.08 8.23 -21.55
C GLU A 8 29.56 7.84 -22.94
N GLN A 9 29.54 6.55 -23.28
CA GLN A 9 28.97 6.08 -24.56
C GLN A 9 27.46 6.33 -24.65
N LEU A 10 26.73 6.15 -23.54
CA LEU A 10 25.30 6.44 -23.49
C LEU A 10 25.02 7.95 -23.63
N GLU A 11 25.79 8.81 -22.95
CA GLU A 11 25.67 10.26 -23.09
C GLU A 11 25.96 10.72 -24.52
N VAL A 12 26.97 10.15 -25.17
CA VAL A 12 27.30 10.44 -26.58
C VAL A 12 26.18 10.00 -27.52
N LEU A 13 25.57 8.84 -27.27
CA LEU A 13 24.43 8.34 -28.04
C LEU A 13 23.19 9.22 -27.86
N LEU A 14 22.89 9.64 -26.63
CA LEU A 14 21.77 10.54 -26.33
C LEU A 14 21.98 11.93 -26.95
N ALA A 15 23.18 12.49 -26.87
CA ALA A 15 23.52 13.76 -27.51
C ALA A 15 23.40 13.68 -29.04
N ARG A 16 23.79 12.55 -29.63
CA ARG A 16 23.66 12.31 -31.08
C ARG A 16 22.21 12.15 -31.50
N ALA A 17 21.40 11.42 -30.74
CA ALA A 17 19.96 11.29 -30.97
C ALA A 17 19.26 12.65 -30.87
N HIS A 18 19.60 13.46 -29.87
CA HIS A 18 19.07 14.83 -29.72
C HIS A 18 19.44 15.72 -30.91
N LYS A 19 20.69 15.66 -31.39
CA LYS A 19 21.14 16.40 -32.57
C LYS A 19 20.41 15.95 -33.84
N GLN A 20 20.21 14.64 -34.03
CA GLN A 20 19.51 14.12 -35.21
C GLN A 20 18.01 14.45 -35.19
N LEU A 21 17.37 14.44 -34.03
CA LEU A 21 16.00 14.94 -33.88
C LEU A 21 15.91 16.44 -34.18
N GLY A 22 16.86 17.25 -33.68
CA GLY A 22 16.92 18.67 -34.01
C GLY A 22 17.06 18.95 -35.52
N ILE A 23 17.88 18.15 -36.21
CA ILE A 23 18.05 18.24 -37.67
C ILE A 23 16.77 17.81 -38.39
N ALA A 24 16.16 16.68 -38.02
CA ALA A 24 14.94 16.20 -38.65
C ALA A 24 13.76 17.17 -38.50
N VAL A 25 13.65 17.83 -37.33
CA VAL A 25 12.66 18.87 -37.07
C VAL A 25 12.96 20.13 -37.90
N TYR A 26 14.23 20.54 -37.98
CA TYR A 26 14.64 21.71 -38.77
C TYR A 26 14.43 21.50 -40.29
N ASP A 27 14.78 20.32 -40.81
CA ASP A 27 14.58 19.97 -42.23
C ASP A 27 13.09 19.82 -42.57
N GLY A 28 12.25 19.36 -41.63
CA GLY A 28 10.79 19.38 -41.77
C GLY A 28 10.21 20.79 -41.86
N LEU A 29 10.74 21.72 -41.05
CA LEU A 29 10.37 23.14 -41.07
C LEU A 29 10.87 23.86 -42.33
N MET A 30 12.02 23.47 -42.89
CA MET A 30 12.61 24.11 -44.07
C MET A 30 12.17 23.51 -45.41
N SER A 31 11.66 22.28 -45.43
CA SER A 31 11.13 21.63 -46.64
C SER A 31 9.71 22.06 -47.00
N SER A 32 9.01 22.76 -46.10
CA SER A 32 7.65 23.27 -46.28
C SER A 32 7.64 24.79 -46.50
N GLY A 33 8.08 25.22 -47.69
CA GLY A 33 8.09 26.63 -48.08
C GLY A 33 6.68 27.25 -48.14
N GLY A 34 6.30 28.02 -47.12
CA GLY A 34 5.09 28.84 -47.06
C GLY A 34 4.92 29.53 -45.69
N PRO A 35 4.26 30.70 -45.60
CA PRO A 35 4.21 31.51 -44.36
C PRO A 35 3.51 30.79 -43.18
N PRO A 36 3.79 31.18 -41.92
CA PRO A 36 3.55 30.36 -40.75
C PRO A 36 2.10 30.47 -40.28
N GLU A 37 1.21 29.70 -40.88
CA GLU A 37 0.01 29.26 -40.18
C GLU A 37 0.32 27.86 -39.63
N LEU A 38 0.75 27.82 -38.37
CA LEU A 38 0.95 26.58 -37.61
C LEU A 38 -0.33 25.75 -37.70
N ARG A 39 -0.35 24.76 -38.60
CA ARG A 39 -1.45 23.82 -38.71
C ARG A 39 -1.47 22.98 -37.43
N ASP A 40 -2.66 22.83 -36.85
CA ASP A 40 -3.03 21.98 -35.72
C ASP A 40 -2.25 20.63 -35.58
N PRO A 41 -1.95 19.88 -36.68
CA PRO A 41 -1.12 18.68 -36.62
C PRO A 41 0.33 18.88 -36.14
N ASP A 42 0.99 19.99 -36.49
CA ASP A 42 2.40 20.22 -36.11
C ASP A 42 2.53 20.60 -34.63
N GLN A 43 1.55 21.34 -34.10
CA GLN A 43 1.44 21.56 -32.66
C GLN A 43 1.12 20.26 -31.91
N THR A 44 0.28 19.40 -32.49
CA THR A 44 -0.06 18.10 -31.91
C THR A 44 1.18 17.20 -31.84
N LEU A 45 1.97 17.13 -32.92
CA LEU A 45 3.24 16.41 -32.95
C LEU A 45 4.25 16.98 -31.95
N GLY A 46 4.38 18.32 -31.87
CA GLY A 46 5.23 18.98 -30.88
C GLY A 46 4.84 18.66 -29.43
N ARG A 47 3.53 18.64 -29.13
CA ARG A 47 3.02 18.24 -27.80
C ARG A 47 3.28 16.77 -27.50
N LEU A 48 3.12 15.89 -28.49
CA LEU A 48 3.41 14.46 -28.36
C LEU A 48 4.89 14.20 -28.12
N LEU A 49 5.78 14.86 -28.87
CA LEU A 49 7.23 14.75 -28.67
C LEU A 49 7.66 15.30 -27.31
N ALA A 50 7.09 16.43 -26.88
CA ALA A 50 7.37 16.98 -25.55
C ALA A 50 6.86 16.07 -24.42
N ALA A 51 5.70 15.42 -24.60
CA ALA A 51 5.17 14.45 -23.65
C ALA A 51 6.04 13.19 -23.58
N ALA A 52 6.43 12.63 -24.73
CA ALA A 52 7.33 11.49 -24.81
C ALA A 52 8.71 11.80 -24.21
N HIS A 53 9.24 13.00 -24.44
CA HIS A 53 10.51 13.44 -23.86
C HIS A 53 10.44 13.57 -22.33
N ARG A 54 9.36 14.17 -21.79
CA ARG A 54 9.14 14.24 -20.34
C ARG A 54 9.02 12.84 -19.73
N GLN A 55 8.23 11.96 -20.35
CA GLN A 55 8.06 10.58 -19.90
C GLN A 55 9.39 9.81 -19.90
N ALA A 56 10.21 9.96 -20.96
CA ALA A 56 11.53 9.35 -21.01
C ALA A 56 12.48 9.94 -19.95
N GLY A 57 12.42 11.27 -19.72
CA GLY A 57 13.19 11.94 -18.66
C GLY A 57 12.84 11.42 -17.27
N ASP A 58 11.54 11.32 -16.96
CA ASP A 58 11.06 10.81 -15.68
C ASP A 58 11.43 9.33 -15.47
N ALA A 59 11.36 8.51 -16.54
CA ALA A 59 11.79 7.11 -16.51
C ALA A 59 13.30 6.99 -16.24
N VAL A 60 14.13 7.79 -16.90
CA VAL A 60 15.60 7.79 -16.72
C VAL A 60 15.99 8.27 -15.32
N VAL A 61 15.39 9.37 -14.83
CA VAL A 61 15.61 9.86 -13.46
C VAL A 61 15.15 8.81 -12.44
N GLY A 62 14.03 8.15 -12.69
CA GLY A 62 13.54 7.03 -11.91
C GLY A 62 14.55 5.88 -11.83
N ARG A 63 15.09 5.43 -12.98
CA ARG A 63 16.09 4.35 -13.05
C ARG A 63 17.41 4.72 -12.38
N LEU A 64 17.87 5.96 -12.53
CA LEU A 64 19.07 6.45 -11.86
C LEU A 64 18.90 6.49 -10.34
N ALA A 65 17.74 6.95 -9.86
CA ALA A 65 17.41 6.92 -8.44
C ALA A 65 17.30 5.48 -7.89
N ARG A 66 16.78 4.53 -8.69
CA ARG A 66 16.74 3.09 -8.38
C ARG A 66 18.14 2.49 -8.29
N THR A 67 19.01 2.78 -9.26
CA THR A 67 20.41 2.31 -9.29
C THR A 67 21.20 2.80 -8.07
N GLY A 68 20.96 4.04 -7.62
CA GLY A 68 21.55 4.58 -6.39
C GLY A 68 21.06 3.92 -5.10
N ARG A 69 19.84 3.36 -5.09
CA ARG A 69 19.27 2.63 -3.92
C ARG A 69 19.78 1.19 -3.78
N ARG A 70 20.44 0.63 -4.81
CA ARG A 70 20.99 -0.75 -4.85
C ARG A 70 22.31 -0.95 -4.08
N ALA A 71 22.90 0.10 -3.50
CA ALA A 71 24.05 -0.02 -2.58
C ALA A 71 23.60 -0.62 -1.22
N PRO A 72 24.46 -1.39 -0.51
CA PRO A 72 24.01 -2.35 0.50
C PRO A 72 23.30 -1.67 1.67
N ARG A 73 21.97 -1.78 1.65
CA ARG A 73 21.05 -1.23 2.65
C ARG A 73 20.88 -2.13 3.88
N GLU A 74 21.79 -3.09 4.09
CA GLU A 74 21.77 -4.00 5.25
C GLU A 74 21.92 -3.28 6.60
N ARG A 75 22.38 -2.02 6.63
CA ARG A 75 22.59 -1.27 7.88
C ARG A 75 21.51 -0.26 8.25
N ALA A 76 20.57 0.07 7.36
CA ALA A 76 19.49 1.02 7.67
C ALA A 76 18.17 0.33 8.09
N VAL A 77 18.13 -1.01 7.99
CA VAL A 77 16.95 -1.83 8.31
C VAL A 77 16.84 -2.11 9.81
N ALA A 78 17.97 -2.20 10.53
CA ALA A 78 17.98 -2.52 11.95
C ALA A 78 17.43 -1.41 12.87
N ASP A 79 17.25 -0.17 12.38
CA ASP A 79 16.86 0.98 13.21
C ASP A 79 15.42 1.46 12.96
N ARG A 80 14.67 0.82 12.06
CA ARG A 80 13.26 1.14 11.76
C ARG A 80 12.25 0.05 12.11
N GLU A 81 12.74 -1.14 12.46
CA GLU A 81 11.90 -2.25 12.90
C GLU A 81 11.71 -2.24 14.42
N ARG A 82 10.88 -1.31 14.88
CA ARG A 82 9.79 -1.69 15.76
C ARG A 82 8.55 -1.00 15.23
N PRO A 83 7.61 -1.74 14.60
CA PRO A 83 6.26 -1.23 14.53
C PRO A 83 5.87 -0.86 15.95
N SER A 84 4.99 0.10 16.08
CA SER A 84 4.35 0.54 17.30
C SER A 84 3.51 -0.56 18.00
N GLU A 85 3.90 -1.84 17.87
CA GLU A 85 3.52 -2.98 18.69
C GLU A 85 3.57 -2.56 20.15
N GLY A 86 2.37 -2.37 20.69
CA GLY A 86 2.17 -1.98 22.06
C GLY A 86 1.91 -0.50 22.32
N LEU A 87 2.02 0.43 21.36
CA LEU A 87 1.65 1.84 21.64
C LEU A 87 0.17 1.97 21.99
N LEU A 88 -0.70 1.36 21.18
CA LEU A 88 -2.13 1.33 21.45
C LEU A 88 -2.45 0.51 22.70
N MET A 89 -1.80 -0.65 22.89
CA MET A 89 -2.00 -1.50 24.09
C MET A 89 -1.51 -0.86 25.39
N ARG A 90 -0.51 0.03 25.35
CA ARG A 90 -0.03 0.80 26.52
C ARG A 90 -1.05 1.81 27.01
N ARG A 91 -2.06 2.14 26.20
CA ARG A 91 -3.12 3.05 26.62
C ARG A 91 -3.97 2.39 27.70
N PRO A 92 -4.40 3.14 28.73
CA PRO A 92 -5.22 2.60 29.79
C PRO A 92 -6.44 1.87 29.24
N ALA A 93 -6.78 0.72 29.84
CA ALA A 93 -7.86 -0.13 29.35
C ALA A 93 -9.20 0.61 29.26
N PHE A 94 -9.52 1.48 30.21
CA PHE A 94 -10.74 2.28 30.16
C PHE A 94 -10.81 3.22 28.94
N VAL A 95 -9.67 3.76 28.48
CA VAL A 95 -9.61 4.62 27.27
C VAL A 95 -9.86 3.77 26.03
N ARG A 96 -9.20 2.62 25.92
CA ARG A 96 -9.38 1.68 24.80
C ARG A 96 -10.83 1.20 24.73
N LEU A 97 -11.42 0.87 25.88
CA LEU A 97 -12.81 0.42 25.97
C LEU A 97 -13.79 1.52 25.55
N LYS A 98 -13.58 2.75 26.03
CA LYS A 98 -14.42 3.91 25.66
C LYS A 98 -14.47 4.15 24.14
N TYR A 99 -13.34 3.99 23.45
CA TYR A 99 -13.22 4.28 22.02
C TYR A 99 -13.22 3.03 21.12
N ARG A 100 -13.51 1.85 21.69
CA ARG A 100 -13.43 0.55 21.02
C ARG A 100 -14.15 0.52 19.67
N GLU A 101 -15.44 0.85 19.65
CA GLU A 101 -16.24 0.79 18.43
C GLU A 101 -15.73 1.75 17.36
N GLN A 102 -15.28 2.93 17.77
CA GLN A 102 -14.73 3.94 16.86
C GLN A 102 -13.40 3.47 16.26
N ALA A 103 -12.51 2.89 17.07
CA ALA A 103 -11.25 2.33 16.62
C ALA A 103 -11.46 1.14 15.65
N LEU A 104 -12.39 0.23 15.94
CA LEU A 104 -12.74 -0.88 15.05
C LEU A 104 -13.36 -0.39 13.74
N ASN A 105 -14.23 0.62 13.78
CA ASN A 105 -14.78 1.25 12.58
C ASN A 105 -13.69 1.92 11.74
N CYS A 106 -12.74 2.59 12.40
CA CYS A 106 -11.58 3.18 11.74
C CYS A 106 -10.73 2.10 11.05
N ALA A 107 -10.37 1.02 11.74
CA ALA A 107 -9.64 -0.10 11.18
C ALA A 107 -10.34 -0.69 9.94
N ARG A 108 -11.66 -0.92 10.01
CA ARG A 108 -12.47 -1.38 8.88
C ARG A 108 -12.47 -0.41 7.70
N ARG A 109 -12.48 0.91 7.94
CA ARG A 109 -12.39 1.94 6.89
C ARG A 109 -11.07 1.82 6.14
N TYR A 110 -9.95 1.64 6.85
CA TYR A 110 -8.61 1.54 6.26
C TYR A 110 -8.26 0.17 5.66
N TRP A 111 -9.04 -0.87 5.94
CA TRP A 111 -8.85 -2.23 5.42
C TRP A 111 -10.09 -2.80 4.69
N PRO A 112 -10.61 -2.13 3.64
CA PRO A 112 -11.79 -2.60 2.91
C PRO A 112 -11.51 -3.79 1.98
N LEU A 113 -10.23 -4.09 1.71
CA LEU A 113 -9.79 -5.18 0.86
C LEU A 113 -8.46 -5.74 1.39
N ASP A 114 -8.22 -7.02 1.12
CA ASP A 114 -6.96 -7.69 1.46
C ASP A 114 -5.83 -7.24 0.52
N ALA A 115 -5.20 -6.11 0.86
CA ALA A 115 -4.15 -5.50 0.04
C ALA A 115 -2.89 -6.38 -0.02
N VAL A 116 -2.63 -7.18 1.02
CA VAL A 116 -1.52 -8.14 1.06
C VAL A 116 -1.69 -9.17 -0.04
N ARG A 117 -2.88 -9.77 -0.15
CA ARG A 117 -3.17 -10.73 -1.23
C ARG A 117 -3.06 -10.08 -2.61
N VAL A 118 -3.65 -8.90 -2.81
CA VAL A 118 -3.62 -8.21 -4.11
C VAL A 118 -2.19 -7.91 -4.57
N ILE A 119 -1.33 -7.43 -3.68
CA ILE A 119 0.06 -7.13 -4.03
C ILE A 119 0.88 -8.41 -4.18
N ARG A 120 0.64 -9.45 -3.38
CA ARG A 120 1.29 -10.76 -3.56
C ARG A 120 0.99 -11.35 -4.93
N ASP A 121 -0.28 -11.40 -5.33
CA ASP A 121 -0.68 -11.90 -6.65
C ASP A 121 0.03 -11.13 -7.78
N ALA A 122 0.27 -9.82 -7.59
CA ALA A 122 1.03 -8.99 -8.53
C ALA A 122 2.52 -9.36 -8.57
N VAL A 123 3.16 -9.55 -7.40
CA VAL A 123 4.55 -10.01 -7.29
C VAL A 123 4.72 -11.34 -8.02
N ASP A 124 3.88 -12.32 -7.72
CA ASP A 124 3.94 -13.67 -8.30
C ASP A 124 3.78 -13.61 -9.83
N THR A 125 2.84 -12.78 -10.32
CA THR A 125 2.63 -12.59 -11.77
C THR A 125 3.86 -11.98 -12.45
N VAL A 126 4.48 -10.97 -11.86
CA VAL A 126 5.65 -10.30 -12.45
C VAL A 126 6.89 -11.20 -12.36
N GLN A 127 7.06 -11.96 -11.29
CA GLN A 127 8.14 -12.94 -11.16
C GLN A 127 8.03 -14.06 -12.21
N GLN A 128 6.82 -14.57 -12.46
CA GLN A 128 6.60 -15.53 -13.54
C GLN A 128 6.94 -14.91 -14.90
N LEU A 129 6.54 -13.66 -15.15
CA LEU A 129 6.90 -12.97 -16.38
C LEU A 129 8.41 -12.80 -16.54
N ILE A 130 9.14 -12.50 -15.47
CA ILE A 130 10.62 -12.43 -15.50
C ILE A 130 11.21 -13.77 -15.95
N ALA A 131 10.75 -14.88 -15.36
CA ALA A 131 11.21 -16.22 -15.75
C ALA A 131 10.93 -16.51 -17.23
N ASP A 132 9.72 -16.19 -17.70
CA ASP A 132 9.35 -16.37 -19.11
C ASP A 132 10.23 -15.51 -20.04
N LEU A 133 10.49 -14.24 -19.67
CA LEU A 133 11.35 -13.32 -20.42
C LEU A 133 12.82 -13.76 -20.46
N GLU A 134 13.34 -14.38 -19.39
CA GLU A 134 14.68 -14.97 -19.34
C GLU A 134 14.83 -16.15 -20.30
N GLU A 135 13.75 -16.92 -20.51
CA GLU A 135 13.69 -18.00 -21.49
C GLU A 135 13.33 -17.54 -22.91
N GLU A 136 13.15 -16.22 -23.13
CA GLU A 136 12.66 -15.62 -24.37
C GLU A 136 11.28 -16.17 -24.81
N ILE A 137 10.45 -16.52 -23.83
CA ILE A 137 9.08 -17.00 -24.02
C ILE A 137 8.11 -15.86 -23.69
N LEU A 138 7.12 -15.65 -24.56
CA LEU A 138 6.03 -14.72 -24.32
C LEU A 138 4.69 -15.46 -24.35
N PRO A 139 4.05 -15.71 -23.20
CA PRO A 139 2.70 -16.27 -23.20
C PRO A 139 1.71 -15.29 -23.83
N ASP A 140 0.78 -15.79 -24.67
CA ASP A 140 -0.29 -14.97 -25.24
C ASP A 140 -1.15 -14.25 -24.17
N THR A 141 -1.17 -14.80 -22.96
CA THR A 141 -1.91 -14.26 -21.82
C THR A 141 -1.14 -13.21 -21.00
N ALA A 142 0.15 -12.97 -21.28
CA ALA A 142 1.01 -12.11 -20.46
C ALA A 142 0.45 -10.68 -20.35
N ARG A 143 -0.02 -10.11 -21.47
CA ARG A 143 -0.61 -8.78 -21.49
C ARG A 143 -1.89 -8.68 -20.65
N ASP A 144 -2.76 -9.69 -20.72
CA ASP A 144 -3.99 -9.73 -19.94
C ASP A 144 -3.72 -9.92 -18.45
N GLN A 145 -2.70 -10.70 -18.10
CA GLN A 145 -2.23 -10.84 -16.72
C GLN A 145 -1.70 -9.50 -16.18
N LEU A 146 -0.88 -8.78 -16.94
CA LEU A 146 -0.39 -7.45 -16.56
C LEU A 146 -1.52 -6.42 -16.41
N LEU A 147 -2.56 -6.47 -17.25
CA LEU A 147 -3.75 -5.61 -17.09
C LEU A 147 -4.53 -5.95 -15.82
N ARG A 148 -4.61 -7.23 -15.42
CA ARG A 148 -5.19 -7.65 -14.13
C ARG A 148 -4.38 -7.10 -12.96
N VAL A 149 -3.06 -7.17 -13.02
CA VAL A 149 -2.16 -6.58 -12.02
C VAL A 149 -2.39 -5.07 -11.91
N SER A 150 -2.39 -4.36 -13.04
CA SER A 150 -2.63 -2.91 -13.10
C SER A 150 -3.99 -2.51 -12.51
N SER A 151 -5.03 -3.31 -12.75
CA SER A 151 -6.36 -3.13 -12.17
C SER A 151 -6.38 -3.42 -10.66
N GLY A 152 -5.67 -4.46 -10.22
CA GLY A 152 -5.48 -4.80 -8.81
C GLY A 152 -4.83 -3.67 -8.02
N MET A 153 -3.72 -3.13 -8.53
CA MET A 153 -3.06 -1.96 -7.95
C MET A 153 -4.01 -0.74 -7.92
N GLY A 154 -4.84 -0.55 -8.95
CA GLY A 154 -5.86 0.49 -8.96
C GLY A 154 -6.83 0.44 -7.78
N ARG A 155 -7.20 -0.77 -7.31
CA ARG A 155 -8.04 -0.94 -6.12
C ARG A 155 -7.30 -0.56 -4.83
N VAL A 156 -6.02 -0.89 -4.72
CA VAL A 156 -5.18 -0.49 -3.58
C VAL A 156 -4.98 1.03 -3.54
N LEU A 157 -4.88 1.68 -4.70
CA LEU A 157 -4.81 3.15 -4.77
C LEU A 157 -6.13 3.85 -4.40
N ALA A 158 -7.25 3.13 -4.41
CA ALA A 158 -8.56 3.61 -3.97
C ALA A 158 -8.78 3.45 -2.46
N LEU A 159 -7.78 2.97 -1.70
CA LEU A 159 -7.82 3.00 -0.24
C LEU A 159 -8.03 4.43 0.28
N PRO A 160 -8.67 4.59 1.45
CA PRO A 160 -8.96 5.91 2.00
C PRO A 160 -7.68 6.71 2.14
N GLN A 161 -7.71 7.95 1.64
CA GLN A 161 -6.67 8.91 1.95
C GLN A 161 -7.07 9.61 3.24
N PRO A 162 -6.12 9.84 4.17
CA PRO A 162 -6.43 10.54 5.40
C PRO A 162 -6.89 11.96 5.08
N ASP A 163 -7.91 12.43 5.79
CA ASP A 163 -8.49 13.76 5.58
C ASP A 163 -7.50 14.88 5.94
N HIS A 164 -6.44 14.56 6.71
CA HIS A 164 -5.35 15.44 7.11
C HIS A 164 -3.99 14.74 6.99
N VAL A 165 -2.91 15.51 6.78
CA VAL A 165 -1.54 14.95 6.84
C VAL A 165 -1.25 14.58 8.29
N PRO A 166 -0.82 13.33 8.60
CA PRO A 166 -0.51 12.91 9.97
C PRO A 166 0.50 13.87 10.58
N GLN A 167 0.14 14.53 11.67
CA GLN A 167 1.04 15.39 12.43
C GLN A 167 1.49 14.63 13.68
N PRO A 168 2.77 14.69 14.08
CA PRO A 168 3.16 14.10 15.34
C PRO A 168 2.36 14.79 16.46
N ALA A 169 1.48 14.04 17.12
CA ALA A 169 0.57 14.53 18.15
C ALA A 169 1.29 15.49 19.11
N LEU A 170 1.03 16.79 18.96
CA LEU A 170 1.62 17.84 19.78
C LEU A 170 1.07 17.84 21.22
N GLY A 171 0.05 17.01 21.49
CA GLY A 171 -0.38 16.64 22.83
C GLY A 171 -0.96 15.23 22.79
N GLY A 172 -0.27 14.25 23.39
CA GLY A 172 -0.66 12.83 23.41
C GLY A 172 -1.92 12.51 24.23
N PHE A 173 -3.02 13.23 23.99
CA PHE A 173 -4.26 13.20 24.74
C PHE A 173 -5.45 12.62 23.96
N ASP A 174 -5.40 12.50 22.63
CA ASP A 174 -6.49 11.87 21.86
C ASP A 174 -6.10 10.50 21.32
N TYR A 175 -6.70 9.46 21.90
CA TYR A 175 -6.50 8.07 21.49
C TYR A 175 -6.96 7.83 20.04
N MET A 176 -8.03 8.50 19.60
CA MET A 176 -8.54 8.30 18.25
C MET A 176 -7.66 8.93 17.20
N GLU A 177 -7.07 10.09 17.48
CA GLU A 177 -6.06 10.72 16.62
C GLU A 177 -4.85 9.79 16.44
N GLU A 178 -4.37 9.15 17.51
CA GLU A 178 -3.27 8.19 17.42
C GLU A 178 -3.61 6.94 16.60
N VAL A 179 -4.83 6.41 16.72
CA VAL A 179 -5.30 5.27 15.91
C VAL A 179 -5.36 5.66 14.44
N GLU A 180 -5.94 6.82 14.12
CA GLU A 180 -6.07 7.30 12.75
C GLU A 180 -4.71 7.60 12.13
N ASP A 181 -3.83 8.33 12.83
CA ASP A 181 -2.48 8.65 12.36
C ASP A 181 -1.65 7.40 12.11
N PHE A 182 -1.79 6.39 12.97
CA PHE A 182 -1.07 5.13 12.83
C PHE A 182 -1.49 4.39 11.55
N LEU A 183 -2.79 4.26 11.31
CA LEU A 183 -3.32 3.63 10.10
C LEU A 183 -3.02 4.46 8.84
N ALA A 184 -3.27 5.77 8.90
CA ALA A 184 -3.02 6.72 7.83
C ALA A 184 -1.57 6.71 7.35
N THR A 185 -0.60 6.65 8.28
CA THR A 185 0.82 6.60 7.96
C THR A 185 1.18 5.32 7.19
N CYS A 186 0.61 4.17 7.57
CA CYS A 186 0.81 2.92 6.83
C CYS A 186 0.15 2.97 5.45
N THR A 187 -1.09 3.47 5.35
CA THR A 187 -1.81 3.59 4.07
C THR A 187 -1.11 4.55 3.10
N LEU A 188 -0.61 5.69 3.56
CA LEU A 188 0.12 6.64 2.73
C LEU A 188 1.36 6.02 2.10
N ARG A 189 2.12 5.24 2.89
CA ARG A 189 3.30 4.52 2.39
C ARG A 189 2.93 3.47 1.36
N LEU A 190 1.95 2.62 1.65
CA LEU A 190 1.46 1.62 0.71
C LEU A 190 0.98 2.25 -0.60
N VAL A 191 0.16 3.30 -0.53
CA VAL A 191 -0.37 4.01 -1.71
C VAL A 191 0.76 4.65 -2.52
N ALA A 192 1.77 5.23 -1.86
CA ALA A 192 2.91 5.83 -2.55
C ALA A 192 3.71 4.79 -3.34
N GLU A 193 4.03 3.64 -2.74
CA GLU A 193 4.82 2.60 -3.41
C GLU A 193 4.00 1.89 -4.49
N THR A 194 2.73 1.56 -4.22
CA THR A 194 1.81 1.00 -5.23
C THR A 194 1.65 1.93 -6.44
N ARG A 195 1.62 3.24 -6.22
CA ARG A 195 1.51 4.22 -7.31
C ARG A 195 2.74 4.19 -8.20
N ARG A 196 3.94 4.06 -7.62
CA ARG A 196 5.19 3.95 -8.37
C ARG A 196 5.20 2.67 -9.20
N SER A 197 4.89 1.52 -8.60
CA SER A 197 4.80 0.24 -9.31
C SER A 197 3.79 0.30 -10.46
N LYS A 198 2.61 0.88 -10.23
CA LYS A 198 1.58 1.03 -11.28
C LYS A 198 2.05 1.94 -12.41
N GLN A 199 2.72 3.05 -12.11
CA GLN A 199 3.28 3.93 -13.13
C GLN A 199 4.33 3.23 -13.98
N LEU A 200 5.22 2.45 -13.36
CA LEU A 200 6.23 1.67 -14.08
C LEU A 200 5.58 0.61 -15.00
N LEU A 201 4.57 -0.09 -14.48
CA LEU A 201 3.79 -1.07 -15.25
C LEU A 201 3.06 -0.44 -16.43
N ASP A 202 2.30 0.63 -16.20
CA ASP A 202 1.43 1.24 -17.21
C ASP A 202 2.22 2.02 -18.26
N ASN A 203 3.27 2.73 -17.85
CA ASN A 203 4.00 3.67 -18.71
C ASN A 203 5.26 3.07 -19.35
N GLU A 204 5.82 1.99 -18.79
CA GLU A 204 7.02 1.35 -19.36
C GLU A 204 6.70 -0.08 -19.79
N LEU A 205 6.29 -0.95 -18.87
CA LEU A 205 6.21 -2.38 -19.16
C LEU A 205 5.14 -2.69 -20.22
N LEU A 206 3.89 -2.26 -20.03
CA LEU A 206 2.80 -2.51 -20.97
C LEU A 206 3.04 -1.93 -22.38
N LEU A 207 3.91 -0.91 -22.51
CA LEU A 207 4.29 -0.38 -23.82
C LEU A 207 5.20 -1.32 -24.61
N HIS A 208 6.06 -2.10 -23.94
CA HIS A 208 6.92 -3.08 -24.60
C HIS A 208 6.11 -4.16 -25.32
N PHE A 209 4.97 -4.55 -24.75
CA PHE A 209 4.05 -5.55 -25.31
C PHE A 209 3.14 -5.01 -26.41
N ARG A 210 3.25 -3.72 -26.76
CA ARG A 210 2.45 -3.09 -27.83
C ARG A 210 3.13 -3.19 -29.19
N TRP A 211 4.45 -3.38 -29.23
CA TRP A 211 5.23 -3.34 -30.46
C TRP A 211 5.78 -4.72 -30.84
N PRO A 212 5.69 -5.10 -32.13
CA PRO A 212 6.19 -6.39 -32.60
C PRO A 212 7.72 -6.53 -32.54
N GLU A 213 8.45 -5.42 -32.46
CA GLU A 213 9.91 -5.37 -32.24
C GLU A 213 10.23 -5.11 -30.76
N MET A 214 9.68 -5.95 -29.87
CA MET A 214 9.95 -5.86 -28.45
C MET A 214 11.42 -6.18 -28.15
N SER A 215 12.09 -5.31 -27.38
CA SER A 215 13.39 -5.64 -26.81
C SER A 215 13.20 -6.52 -25.57
N TRP A 216 13.54 -7.81 -25.68
CA TRP A 216 13.50 -8.77 -24.57
C TRP A 216 14.29 -8.27 -23.36
N LEU A 217 15.51 -7.76 -23.59
CA LEU A 217 16.36 -7.21 -22.54
C LEU A 217 15.72 -5.99 -21.86
N GLY A 218 15.08 -5.10 -22.62
CA GLY A 218 14.40 -3.93 -22.06
C GLY A 218 13.14 -4.31 -21.26
N ALA A 219 12.35 -5.26 -21.75
CA ALA A 219 11.19 -5.78 -21.04
C ALA A 219 11.59 -6.51 -19.74
N LEU A 220 12.68 -7.26 -19.77
CA LEU A 220 13.24 -7.96 -18.61
C LEU A 220 13.73 -6.97 -17.55
N GLU A 221 14.50 -5.95 -17.93
CA GLU A 221 14.99 -4.92 -17.00
C GLU A 221 13.82 -4.18 -16.32
N VAL A 222 12.81 -3.77 -17.08
CA VAL A 222 11.62 -3.11 -16.53
C VAL A 222 10.83 -4.04 -15.60
N SER A 223 10.73 -5.34 -15.96
CA SER A 223 10.04 -6.32 -15.13
C SER A 223 10.77 -6.55 -13.80
N GLN A 224 12.10 -6.63 -13.82
CA GLN A 224 12.92 -6.72 -12.61
C GLN A 224 12.77 -5.50 -11.71
N ASP A 225 12.80 -4.29 -12.28
CA ASP A 225 12.55 -3.07 -11.52
C ASP A 225 11.12 -3.00 -10.94
N LEU A 226 10.14 -3.51 -11.69
CA LEU A 226 8.76 -3.63 -11.22
C LEU A 226 8.63 -4.62 -10.07
N ALA A 227 9.34 -5.75 -10.14
CA ALA A 227 9.38 -6.72 -9.04
C ALA A 227 10.01 -6.09 -7.77
N ASP A 228 11.12 -5.36 -7.90
CA ASP A 228 11.76 -4.64 -6.79
C ASP A 228 10.80 -3.62 -6.15
N ASP A 229 10.06 -2.84 -6.94
CA ASP A 229 9.08 -1.87 -6.44
C ASP A 229 7.84 -2.56 -5.82
N LEU A 230 7.40 -3.69 -6.39
CA LEU A 230 6.29 -4.48 -5.85
C LEU A 230 6.62 -5.15 -4.52
N ASP A 231 7.85 -5.62 -4.35
CA ASP A 231 8.33 -6.15 -3.07
C ASP A 231 8.27 -5.09 -1.97
N LEU A 232 8.58 -3.83 -2.31
CA LEU A 232 8.46 -2.72 -1.38
C LEU A 232 6.98 -2.43 -1.05
N ALA A 233 6.11 -2.39 -2.06
CA ALA A 233 4.67 -2.25 -1.85
C ALA A 233 4.09 -3.39 -0.99
N TYR A 234 4.58 -4.61 -1.17
CA TYR A 234 4.17 -5.78 -0.40
C TYR A 234 4.53 -5.64 1.09
N ARG A 235 5.73 -5.16 1.39
CA ARG A 235 6.16 -4.87 2.77
C ARG A 235 5.28 -3.81 3.42
N GLU A 236 4.94 -2.74 2.71
CA GLU A 236 4.03 -1.71 3.25
C GLU A 236 2.60 -2.23 3.40
N ALA A 237 2.15 -3.17 2.56
CA ALA A 237 0.85 -3.83 2.71
C ALA A 237 0.80 -4.70 3.97
N LEU A 238 1.89 -5.44 4.25
CA LEU A 238 2.05 -6.18 5.50
C LEU A 238 2.06 -5.24 6.70
N ALA A 239 2.78 -4.11 6.63
CA ALA A 239 2.81 -3.12 7.70
C ALA A 239 1.43 -2.54 8.01
N LEU A 240 0.62 -2.26 6.98
CA LEU A 240 -0.78 -1.82 7.17
C LEU A 240 -1.64 -2.94 7.78
N SER A 241 -1.50 -4.18 7.31
CA SER A 241 -2.21 -5.34 7.88
C SER A 241 -1.89 -5.50 9.38
N THR A 242 -0.60 -5.47 9.74
CA THR A 242 -0.16 -5.53 11.14
C THR A 242 -0.69 -4.35 11.96
N ALA A 243 -0.75 -3.14 11.39
CA ALA A 243 -1.31 -1.99 12.08
C ALA A 243 -2.82 -2.15 12.35
N VAL A 244 -3.57 -2.66 11.37
CA VAL A 244 -5.00 -2.98 11.52
C VAL A 244 -5.20 -4.04 12.61
N THR A 245 -4.44 -5.14 12.57
CA THR A 245 -4.48 -6.17 13.62
C THR A 245 -4.16 -5.60 14.99
N ALA A 246 -3.16 -4.72 15.11
CA ALA A 246 -2.81 -4.09 16.38
C ALA A 246 -3.94 -3.19 16.94
N VAL A 247 -4.70 -2.51 16.08
CA VAL A 247 -5.89 -1.73 16.48
C VAL A 247 -6.99 -2.68 16.95
N GLU A 248 -7.24 -3.77 16.22
CA GLU A 248 -8.24 -4.79 16.57
C GLU A 248 -7.89 -5.47 17.91
N GLU A 249 -6.63 -5.85 18.11
CA GLU A 249 -6.12 -6.40 19.36
C GLU A 249 -6.28 -5.39 20.51
N ALA A 250 -5.88 -4.13 20.32
CA ALA A 250 -6.08 -3.09 21.34
C ALA A 250 -7.55 -2.84 21.69
N SER A 251 -8.45 -3.13 20.76
CA SER A 251 -9.90 -2.98 20.90
C SER A 251 -10.60 -4.22 21.44
N THR A 252 -9.92 -5.36 21.52
CA THR A 252 -10.55 -6.65 21.90
C THR A 252 -9.83 -7.37 23.04
N ASP A 253 -8.56 -7.09 23.31
CA ASP A 253 -7.79 -7.71 24.38
C ASP A 253 -7.81 -6.88 25.67
N PHE A 254 -8.48 -7.42 26.69
CA PHE A 254 -8.62 -6.83 28.02
C PHE A 254 -8.20 -7.79 29.14
N ARG A 255 -7.45 -8.84 28.80
CA ARG A 255 -6.87 -9.77 29.79
C ARG A 255 -6.03 -9.02 30.83
N GLY A 256 -6.22 -9.34 32.11
CA GLY A 256 -5.57 -8.67 33.23
C GLY A 256 -5.86 -7.18 33.41
N ALA A 257 -6.80 -6.61 32.66
CA ALA A 257 -7.13 -5.19 32.78
C ALA A 257 -7.87 -4.87 34.08
N ASP A 258 -7.60 -3.69 34.66
CA ASP A 258 -8.44 -3.13 35.73
C ASP A 258 -9.52 -2.22 35.14
N LEU A 259 -10.77 -2.66 35.25
CA LEU A 259 -11.97 -1.98 34.76
C LEU A 259 -12.97 -1.70 35.89
N GLN A 260 -12.59 -1.84 37.17
CA GLN A 260 -13.53 -1.78 38.30
C GLN A 260 -14.33 -0.48 38.41
N SER A 261 -13.77 0.62 37.91
CA SER A 261 -14.36 1.96 37.97
C SER A 261 -15.00 2.43 36.66
N VAL A 262 -15.07 1.56 35.64
CA VAL A 262 -15.60 1.91 34.32
C VAL A 262 -17.11 1.74 34.26
N GLU A 263 -17.82 2.75 33.77
CA GLU A 263 -19.25 2.64 33.46
C GLU A 263 -19.45 1.86 32.15
N LEU A 264 -20.06 0.68 32.24
CA LEU A 264 -20.28 -0.21 31.09
C LEU A 264 -21.70 -0.09 30.49
N ASN A 265 -22.53 0.81 31.01
CA ASN A 265 -23.88 1.02 30.50
C ASN A 265 -23.85 1.48 29.03
N GLY A 266 -24.46 0.70 28.13
CA GLY A 266 -24.49 1.01 26.70
C GLY A 266 -23.18 0.77 25.95
N VAL A 267 -22.18 0.15 26.59
CA VAL A 267 -20.93 -0.26 25.93
C VAL A 267 -21.12 -1.64 25.32
N ASP A 268 -20.81 -1.79 24.03
CA ASP A 268 -20.73 -3.11 23.40
C ASP A 268 -19.50 -3.88 23.91
N LEU A 269 -19.75 -4.95 24.66
CA LEU A 269 -18.73 -5.82 25.21
C LEU A 269 -18.50 -7.07 24.35
N GLU A 270 -19.34 -7.33 23.34
CA GLU A 270 -19.25 -8.54 22.52
C GLU A 270 -17.87 -8.67 21.87
N GLY A 271 -17.27 -9.87 21.97
CA GLY A 271 -15.97 -10.16 21.40
C GLY A 271 -14.77 -9.68 22.24
N ILE A 272 -14.98 -9.08 23.42
CA ILE A 272 -13.88 -8.79 24.34
C ILE A 272 -13.29 -10.07 24.91
N ARG A 273 -11.98 -10.23 24.76
CA ARG A 273 -11.15 -11.28 25.38
C ARG A 273 -10.72 -10.85 26.77
N TRP A 274 -10.96 -11.71 27.75
CA TRP A 274 -10.64 -11.47 29.15
C TRP A 274 -10.25 -12.77 29.86
N ASP A 275 -9.74 -12.65 31.07
CA ASP A 275 -9.33 -13.78 31.91
C ASP A 275 -9.70 -13.55 33.39
N THR A 276 -9.43 -14.53 34.24
CA THR A 276 -9.73 -14.44 35.68
C THR A 276 -8.96 -13.34 36.41
N THR A 277 -7.93 -12.75 35.81
CA THR A 277 -7.16 -11.63 36.36
C THR A 277 -7.73 -10.26 35.95
N THR A 278 -8.72 -10.25 35.06
CA THR A 278 -9.44 -9.04 34.61
C THR A 278 -10.42 -8.59 35.70
N ASN A 279 -10.30 -7.35 36.14
CA ASN A 279 -11.14 -6.80 37.21
C ASN A 279 -12.33 -6.02 36.63
N TRP A 280 -13.47 -6.70 36.48
CA TRP A 280 -14.73 -6.10 36.09
C TRP A 280 -15.40 -5.30 37.22
N PRO A 281 -16.26 -4.31 36.91
CA PRO A 281 -17.13 -3.70 37.90
C PRO A 281 -17.97 -4.77 38.65
N PRO A 282 -18.13 -4.67 39.97
CA PRO A 282 -18.80 -5.70 40.78
C PRO A 282 -20.19 -6.09 40.27
N GLU A 283 -20.97 -5.11 39.83
CA GLU A 283 -22.33 -5.28 39.32
C GLU A 283 -22.40 -5.94 37.93
N TRP A 284 -21.29 -5.91 37.17
CA TRP A 284 -21.19 -6.51 35.83
C TRP A 284 -20.55 -7.89 35.83
N LYS A 285 -19.76 -8.23 36.86
CA LYS A 285 -18.95 -9.45 36.92
C LYS A 285 -19.76 -10.73 36.66
N GLU A 286 -20.91 -10.89 37.31
CA GLU A 286 -21.73 -12.09 37.14
C GLU A 286 -22.38 -12.16 35.75
N ARG A 287 -22.83 -11.02 35.21
CA ARG A 287 -23.40 -10.92 33.86
C ARG A 287 -22.37 -11.32 32.81
N ILE A 288 -21.18 -10.73 32.86
CA ILE A 288 -20.07 -11.02 31.94
C ILE A 288 -19.65 -12.48 32.03
N TRP A 289 -19.58 -13.04 33.24
CA TRP A 289 -19.28 -14.46 33.42
C TRP A 289 -20.32 -15.35 32.72
N ARG A 290 -21.61 -15.06 32.87
CA ARG A 290 -22.70 -15.85 32.28
C ARG A 290 -22.77 -15.74 30.75
N THR A 291 -22.42 -14.60 30.17
CA THR A 291 -22.45 -14.39 28.71
C THR A 291 -21.17 -14.80 28.01
N SER A 292 -20.10 -15.12 28.75
CA SER A 292 -18.81 -15.45 28.16
C SER A 292 -18.69 -16.92 27.75
N LEU A 293 -17.94 -17.13 26.67
CA LEU A 293 -17.60 -18.44 26.12
C LEU A 293 -16.10 -18.68 26.25
N ALA A 294 -15.69 -19.94 26.37
CA ALA A 294 -14.27 -20.29 26.35
C ALA A 294 -13.66 -19.93 24.99
N ALA A 295 -12.53 -19.21 24.99
CA ALA A 295 -11.77 -18.98 23.78
C ALA A 295 -11.19 -20.30 23.28
N SER A 296 -11.16 -20.53 21.97
CA SER A 296 -10.64 -21.76 21.36
C SER A 296 -9.12 -21.94 21.52
N THR A 297 -8.41 -20.94 22.04
CA THR A 297 -6.96 -20.79 21.94
C THR A 297 -6.18 -20.88 23.26
N GLY A 298 -6.83 -21.03 24.44
CA GLY A 298 -6.10 -21.05 25.71
C GLY A 298 -6.88 -21.55 26.93
N HIS A 299 -6.14 -22.08 27.92
CA HIS A 299 -6.71 -22.49 29.21
C HIS A 299 -6.98 -21.24 30.06
N GLY A 300 -8.25 -20.90 30.28
CA GLY A 300 -8.67 -19.77 31.13
C GLY A 300 -8.96 -18.45 30.40
N GLU A 301 -8.87 -18.43 29.07
CA GLU A 301 -9.32 -17.30 28.27
C GLU A 301 -10.83 -17.38 27.98
N LEU A 302 -11.50 -16.26 28.17
CA LEU A 302 -12.93 -16.10 27.95
C LEU A 302 -13.18 -14.98 26.93
N VAL A 303 -14.21 -15.15 26.11
CA VAL A 303 -14.68 -14.14 25.17
C VAL A 303 -16.11 -13.79 25.54
N VAL A 304 -16.41 -12.52 25.74
CA VAL A 304 -17.79 -12.07 25.98
C VAL A 304 -18.62 -12.36 24.73
N GLY A 305 -19.65 -13.19 24.88
CA GLY A 305 -20.59 -13.49 23.79
C GLY A 305 -21.62 -12.37 23.61
N ALA A 306 -22.36 -12.45 22.50
CA ALA A 306 -23.50 -11.58 22.27
C ALA A 306 -24.47 -11.65 23.46
N GLU A 307 -24.90 -10.50 23.97
CA GLU A 307 -25.96 -10.51 24.96
C GLU A 307 -27.21 -11.15 24.35
N PRO A 308 -27.88 -12.07 25.05
CA PRO A 308 -29.23 -12.44 24.67
C PRO A 308 -30.04 -11.15 24.70
N ARG A 309 -30.39 -10.62 23.52
CA ARG A 309 -31.39 -9.56 23.44
C ARG A 309 -32.60 -10.14 24.15
N ASP A 310 -33.01 -9.51 25.25
CA ASP A 310 -34.25 -9.82 25.93
C ASP A 310 -35.37 -9.35 24.98
N SER A 311 -35.55 -10.10 23.90
CA SER A 311 -36.58 -9.92 22.90
C SER A 311 -37.81 -10.50 23.57
N THR A 312 -38.45 -9.69 24.41
CA THR A 312 -39.82 -9.87 24.85
C THR A 312 -40.70 -9.82 23.59
N VAL A 313 -40.75 -10.93 22.86
CA VAL A 313 -41.89 -11.25 22.01
C VAL A 313 -42.98 -11.64 23.01
N PRO A 314 -44.05 -10.85 23.16
CA PRO A 314 -45.19 -11.32 23.93
C PRO A 314 -45.73 -12.54 23.18
N VAL A 315 -45.79 -13.67 23.86
CA VAL A 315 -46.59 -14.81 23.41
C VAL A 315 -48.04 -14.37 23.59
N ASP A 316 -48.66 -13.88 22.52
CA ASP A 316 -50.12 -13.81 22.45
C ASP A 316 -50.66 -15.24 22.32
N ILE A 317 -51.51 -15.60 23.27
CA ILE A 317 -52.37 -16.79 23.30
C ILE A 317 -53.62 -16.49 22.48
#